data_AF-A0A814UA40-F1
#
_entry.id   AF-A0A814UA40-F1
#
_cell.length_a   1.000
_cell.length_b   1.000
_cell.length_c   1.000
_cell.angle_alpha   90.00
_cell.angle_beta   90.00
_cell.angle_gamma   90.00
#
_symmetry.space_group_name_H-M   'P 1'
#
loop_
_entity.id
_entity.type
_entity.pdbx_description
1 polymer ?
#
loop_
_entity_poly.entity_id
_entity_poly.type
_entity_poly.pdbx_seq_one_letter_code
_entity_poly.pdbx_strand_id
1 'polypeptide(L)'
;MCKIVQMYIGNATDLNALGIPLVHNVPRLGTYLQDHVVTAAFWRVDNDSFPLPADSAVDAAVSDLYNEQRTAVLASITLGNTQAPLFI
;
A
#
# COMPACT_ATOMS: atom_id res chain seq x y z
N MET A 1 0.14 -18.54 -0.60
CA MET A 1 0.38 -19.64 0.37
C MET A 1 1.76 -19.41 0.99
N CYS A 2 1.87 -19.26 2.31
CA CYS A 2 3.09 -18.82 2.99
C CYS A 2 4.22 -19.87 2.87
N LYS A 3 5.41 -19.44 2.45
CA LYS A 3 6.61 -20.28 2.22
C LYS A 3 7.05 -21.07 3.46
N ILE A 4 6.66 -20.60 4.65
CA ILE A 4 7.01 -21.21 5.95
C ILE A 4 6.15 -22.45 6.24
N VAL A 5 4.87 -22.45 5.84
CA VAL A 5 4.00 -23.64 5.97
C VAL A 5 4.50 -24.78 5.07
N GLN A 6 5.09 -24.45 3.92
CA GLN A 6 5.76 -25.43 3.04
C GLN A 6 7.02 -26.04 3.67
N MET A 7 7.60 -25.42 4.69
CA MET A 7 8.78 -25.91 5.40
C MET A 7 8.42 -26.77 6.62
N TYR A 8 7.14 -27.11 6.84
CA TYR A 8 6.70 -28.00 7.92
C TYR A 8 6.97 -27.45 9.34
N ILE A 9 7.04 -26.12 9.45
CA ILE A 9 7.29 -25.40 10.71
C ILE A 9 6.05 -24.54 10.97
N GLY A 10 5.49 -24.61 12.18
CA GLY A 10 4.25 -23.92 12.52
C GLY A 10 3.60 -24.46 13.79
N ASN A 11 2.35 -24.07 14.04
CA ASN A 11 1.57 -24.64 15.13
C ASN A 11 1.24 -26.11 14.84
N ALA A 12 1.50 -27.01 15.79
CA ALA A 12 1.24 -28.43 15.64
C ALA A 12 -0.23 -28.76 15.33
N THR A 13 -1.18 -28.06 15.96
CA THR A 13 -2.62 -28.29 15.76
C THR A 13 -3.02 -27.97 14.33
N ASP A 14 -2.57 -26.81 13.83
CA ASP A 14 -2.91 -26.33 12.49
C ASP A 14 -2.26 -27.20 11.41
N LEU A 15 -1.00 -27.58 11.60
CA LEU A 15 -0.29 -28.46 10.66
C LEU A 15 -0.89 -29.87 10.62
N ASN A 16 -1.25 -30.43 11.78
CA ASN A 16 -1.94 -31.72 11.85
C ASN A 16 -3.32 -31.69 11.19
N ALA A 17 -4.09 -30.60 11.37
CA ALA A 17 -5.37 -30.42 10.72
C ALA A 17 -5.26 -30.32 9.18
N LEU A 18 -4.12 -29.82 8.69
CA LEU A 18 -3.82 -29.70 7.26
C LEU A 18 -3.13 -30.95 6.67
N GLY A 19 -2.91 -32.00 7.48
CA GLY A 19 -2.19 -33.21 7.04
C GLY A 19 -0.70 -32.97 6.73
N ILE A 20 -0.13 -31.88 7.27
CA ILE A 20 1.25 -31.48 7.04
C ILE A 20 2.09 -32.04 8.20
N PRO A 21 3.10 -32.89 7.92
CA PRO A 21 3.97 -33.42 8.97
C PRO A 21 4.68 -32.29 9.71
N LEU A 22 4.81 -32.42 11.02
CA LEU A 22 5.42 -31.41 11.87
C LEU A 22 6.93 -31.66 11.99
N VAL A 23 7.76 -30.70 11.58
CA VAL A 23 9.21 -30.74 11.82
C VAL A 23 9.56 -29.98 13.10
N HIS A 24 9.03 -28.75 13.26
CA HIS A 24 9.21 -27.96 14.47
C HIS A 24 7.92 -27.27 14.90
N ASN A 25 7.55 -27.45 16.17
CA ASN A 25 6.40 -26.78 16.77
C ASN A 25 6.74 -25.34 17.16
N VAL A 26 6.26 -24.39 16.37
CA VAL A 26 6.41 -22.95 16.63
C VAL A 26 5.02 -22.31 16.65
N PRO A 27 4.34 -22.33 17.81
CA PRO A 27 2.92 -21.95 17.89
C PRO A 27 2.66 -20.46 17.62
N ARG A 28 3.68 -19.61 17.69
CA ARG A 28 3.58 -18.17 17.38
C ARG A 28 3.80 -17.84 15.89
N LEU A 29 4.19 -18.82 15.09
CA LEU A 29 4.51 -18.60 13.69
C LEU A 29 3.25 -18.32 12.88
N GLY A 30 3.27 -17.25 12.09
CA GLY A 30 2.08 -16.80 11.34
C GLY A 30 1.01 -16.13 12.21
N THR A 31 1.23 -16.03 13.52
CA THR A 31 0.41 -15.19 14.41
C THR A 31 0.99 -13.78 14.49
N TYR A 32 0.19 -12.82 14.95
CA TYR A 32 0.57 -11.39 15.03
C TYR A 32 0.81 -10.74 13.66
N LEU A 33 0.04 -11.13 12.64
CA LEU A 33 -0.02 -10.37 11.40
C LEU A 33 -0.55 -8.96 11.73
N GLN A 34 0.27 -7.95 11.46
CA GLN A 34 -0.12 -6.55 11.56
C GLN A 34 -0.16 -5.99 10.15
N ASP A 35 -1.20 -5.22 9.87
CA ASP A 35 -1.35 -4.44 8.65
C ASP A 35 -2.05 -3.11 8.99
N HIS A 36 -1.95 -2.16 8.09
CA HIS A 36 -2.67 -0.90 8.21
C HIS A 36 -4.13 -1.10 7.82
N VAL A 37 -5.05 -0.66 8.68
CA VAL A 37 -6.45 -0.48 8.31
C VAL A 37 -6.60 0.89 7.67
N VAL A 38 -6.88 0.92 6.36
CA VAL A 38 -7.00 2.15 5.58
C VAL A 38 -8.45 2.39 5.19
N THR A 39 -8.94 3.63 5.36
CA THR A 39 -10.25 4.07 4.88
C THR A 39 -10.05 5.24 3.93
N ALA A 40 -10.75 5.22 2.79
CA ALA A 40 -10.76 6.33 1.85
C ALA A 40 -12.01 7.17 2.05
N ALA A 41 -11.84 8.50 2.05
CA ALA A 41 -12.93 9.45 2.02
C ALA A 41 -12.85 10.24 0.71
N PHE A 42 -14.01 10.43 0.09
CA PHE A 42 -14.13 11.11 -1.19
C PHE A 42 -14.94 12.38 -1.00
N TRP A 43 -14.45 13.48 -1.55
CA TRP A 43 -15.15 14.76 -1.56
C TRP A 43 -15.22 15.29 -2.99
N ARG A 44 -16.32 15.99 -3.30
CA ARG A 44 -16.41 16.76 -4.53
C ARG A 44 -15.45 17.94 -4.41
N VAL A 45 -14.56 18.09 -5.38
CA VAL A 45 -13.67 19.24 -5.52
C VAL A 45 -14.15 20.04 -6.72
N ASP A 46 -14.39 21.34 -6.53
CA ASP A 46 -14.66 22.25 -7.64
C ASP A 46 -13.34 22.59 -8.35
N ASN A 47 -13.38 22.79 -9.67
CA ASN A 47 -12.20 22.91 -10.55
C ASN A 47 -11.20 24.01 -10.16
N ASP A 48 -11.60 24.97 -9.31
CA ASP A 48 -10.75 26.08 -8.86
C ASP A 48 -9.76 25.67 -7.75
N SER A 49 -10.07 24.62 -6.97
CA SER A 49 -9.28 24.24 -5.78
C SER A 49 -8.21 23.19 -6.06
N PHE A 50 -8.43 22.38 -7.09
CA PHE A 50 -7.46 21.43 -7.59
C PHE A 50 -7.73 21.27 -9.09
N PRO A 51 -7.00 21.99 -9.96
CA PRO A 51 -7.20 21.88 -11.40
C PRO A 51 -6.77 20.49 -11.84
N LEU A 52 -7.71 19.54 -11.77
CA LEU A 52 -7.55 18.23 -12.37
C LEU A 52 -7.53 18.46 -13.87
N PRO A 53 -6.48 18.02 -14.56
CA PRO A 53 -6.42 18.28 -15.97
C PRO A 53 -7.47 17.38 -16.65
N ALA A 54 -8.28 17.99 -17.54
CA ALA A 54 -9.53 17.40 -18.04
C ALA A 54 -9.31 16.01 -18.64
N ASP A 55 -10.06 15.00 -18.15
CA ASP A 55 -10.31 13.59 -18.53
C ASP A 55 -9.36 12.79 -19.48
N SER A 56 -8.19 13.30 -19.82
CA SER A 56 -7.18 12.64 -20.66
C SER A 56 -5.75 13.06 -20.35
N ALA A 57 -5.51 13.76 -19.23
CA ALA A 57 -4.30 14.51 -19.02
C ALA A 57 -3.14 13.77 -18.31
N VAL A 58 -3.09 12.46 -18.51
CA VAL A 58 -1.78 11.82 -18.69
C VAL A 58 -1.57 11.72 -20.20
N ASP A 59 -1.27 12.86 -20.81
CA ASP A 59 -0.91 12.93 -22.22
C ASP A 59 0.61 12.85 -22.38
N ALA A 60 1.07 12.86 -23.63
CA ALA A 60 2.50 12.83 -23.93
C ALA A 60 3.26 13.98 -23.26
N ALA A 61 2.66 15.17 -23.15
CA ALA A 61 3.31 16.34 -22.56
C ALA A 61 3.55 16.17 -21.05
N VAL A 62 2.60 15.61 -20.31
CA VAL A 62 2.77 15.29 -18.88
C VAL A 62 3.82 14.18 -18.69
N SER A 63 3.84 13.19 -19.59
CA SER A 63 4.87 12.14 -19.59
C SER A 63 6.28 12.70 -19.90
N ASP A 64 6.40 13.58 -20.87
CA ASP A 64 7.67 14.18 -21.29
C ASP A 64 8.24 15.09 -20.18
N LEU A 65 7.40 15.93 -19.56
CA LEU A 65 7.79 16.72 -18.39
C LEU A 65 8.31 15.86 -17.24
N TYR A 66 7.65 14.73 -16.97
CA TYR A 66 8.13 13.79 -15.96
C TYR A 66 9.46 13.14 -16.35
N ASN A 67 9.64 12.76 -17.61
CA ASN A 67 10.86 12.08 -18.06
C ASN A 67 12.07 13.02 -18.16
N GLU A 68 11.86 14.28 -18.52
CA GLU A 68 12.92 15.29 -18.65
C GLU A 68 13.27 15.95 -17.31
N GLN A 69 12.25 16.33 -16.54
CA GLN A 69 12.43 17.19 -15.36
C GLN A 69 12.03 16.52 -14.05
N ARG A 70 11.41 15.33 -14.08
CA ARG A 70 10.85 14.65 -12.90
C ARG A 70 9.82 15.51 -12.15
N THR A 71 9.03 16.29 -12.90
CA THR A 71 7.98 17.18 -12.36
C THR A 71 6.59 16.77 -12.88
N ALA A 72 5.59 17.62 -12.65
CA ALA A 72 4.18 17.46 -13.05
C ALA A 72 3.35 16.45 -12.22
N VAL A 73 2.08 16.25 -12.61
CA VAL A 73 1.08 15.46 -11.85
C VAL A 73 1.50 14.00 -11.67
N LEU A 74 2.34 13.44 -12.56
CA LEU A 74 2.89 12.08 -12.40
C LEU A 74 3.90 11.96 -11.26
N ALA A 75 4.53 13.05 -10.84
CA ALA A 75 5.32 13.10 -9.61
C ALA A 75 4.44 13.25 -8.35
N SER A 76 3.14 13.52 -8.52
CA SER A 76 2.17 13.71 -7.45
C SER A 76 1.55 12.38 -7.01
N ILE A 77 2.37 11.55 -6.36
CA ILE A 77 1.87 10.60 -5.36
C ILE A 77 2.74 10.73 -4.11
N THR A 78 2.73 11.91 -3.52
CA THR A 78 3.34 12.14 -2.22
C THR A 78 2.29 11.84 -1.16
N LEU A 79 2.41 10.71 -0.46
CA LEU A 79 1.73 10.48 0.81
C LEU A 79 2.04 11.68 1.72
N GLY A 80 1.04 12.53 1.98
CA GLY A 80 1.21 13.80 2.66
C GLY A 80 1.83 13.65 4.05
N ASN A 81 3.12 13.97 4.15
CA ASN A 81 3.85 14.15 5.40
C ASN A 81 4.35 15.59 5.57
N THR A 82 3.69 16.56 4.95
CA THR A 82 3.88 17.98 5.23
C THR A 82 2.87 18.44 6.29
N GLN A 83 3.36 18.54 7.54
CA GLN A 83 2.66 19.18 8.64
C GLN A 83 2.22 20.60 8.22
N ALA A 84 0.92 20.89 8.35
CA ALA A 84 0.42 22.26 8.27
C ALA A 84 0.96 23.06 9.48
N PRO A 85 1.44 24.30 9.29
CA PRO A 85 1.91 25.12 10.41
C PRO A 85 0.71 25.56 11.27
N LEU A 86 0.74 25.21 12.56
CA LEU A 86 -0.11 25.81 13.59
C LEU A 86 0.33 27.25 13.81
N PHE A 87 -0.52 28.21 13.42
CA PHE A 87 -0.46 29.56 13.94
C PHE A 87 -1.23 29.60 15.27
N ILE A 88 -0.51 29.92 16.35
CA ILE A 88 -1.07 30.40 17.62
C ILE A 88 -1.13 31.93 17.53
#